data_AF-A0A953MPW6-F1
#
_entry.id   AF-A0A953MPW6-F1
#
_cell.length_a   1.000
_cell.length_b   1.000
_cell.length_c   1.000
_cell.angle_alpha   90.00
_cell.angle_beta   90.00
_cell.angle_gamma   90.00
#
_symmetry.space_group_name_H-M   'P 1'
#
loop_
_entity.id
_entity.type
_entity.pdbx_description
1 polymer ?
#
loop_
_entity_poly.entity_id
_entity_poly.type
_entity_poly.pdbx_seq_one_letter_code
_entity_poly.pdbx_strand_id
1 'polypeptide(L)'
;SKMIKIYFDQISFVKKYFPDYPGLQKNDRADFIVWDYIPPTPFTQNNFFGHYIYGMLESSIQSVVQNGSFLMKDKRLILVDENDAYKNIFSAGKKLFKNFKQQETKD
;
A
#
# COMPACT_ATOMS: atom_id res chain seq x y z
N SER A 1 -13.96 -11.28 -19.49
CA SER A 1 -13.79 -9.82 -19.57
C SER A 1 -12.32 -9.45 -19.44
N LYS A 2 -11.82 -8.49 -20.24
CA LYS A 2 -10.43 -8.00 -20.18
C LYS A 2 -10.08 -7.42 -18.78
N MET A 3 -11.06 -6.89 -18.07
CA MET A 3 -10.95 -6.38 -16.69
C MET A 3 -10.60 -7.48 -15.66
N ILE A 4 -11.27 -8.64 -15.75
CA ILE A 4 -10.99 -9.79 -14.86
C ILE A 4 -9.55 -10.24 -15.05
N LYS A 5 -9.07 -10.26 -16.30
CA LYS A 5 -7.69 -10.64 -16.62
C LYS A 5 -6.67 -9.65 -16.05
N ILE A 6 -6.95 -8.34 -16.07
CA ILE A 6 -6.05 -7.32 -15.47
C ILE A 6 -5.95 -7.49 -13.95
N TYR A 7 -7.06 -7.79 -13.27
CA TYR A 7 -7.07 -7.96 -11.81
C TYR A 7 -6.31 -9.21 -11.35
N PHE A 8 -6.33 -10.29 -12.14
CA PHE A 8 -5.59 -11.52 -11.82
C PHE A 8 -4.18 -11.56 -12.44
N ASP A 9 -3.90 -10.74 -13.45
CA ASP A 9 -2.60 -10.63 -14.13
C ASP A 9 -1.89 -9.30 -13.83
N GLN A 10 -1.93 -8.89 -12.56
CA GLN A 10 -1.35 -7.62 -12.11
C GLN A 10 0.16 -7.57 -12.37
N ILE A 11 0.86 -8.69 -12.19
CA ILE A 11 2.32 -8.76 -12.39
C ILE A 11 2.67 -8.48 -13.85
N SER A 12 1.99 -9.10 -14.82
CA SER A 12 2.29 -8.84 -16.25
C SER A 12 1.92 -7.42 -16.65
N PHE A 13 0.91 -6.82 -16.03
CA PHE A 13 0.59 -5.41 -16.24
C PHE A 13 1.69 -4.49 -15.69
N VAL A 14 2.10 -4.67 -14.44
CA VAL A 14 3.12 -3.85 -13.78
C VAL A 14 4.47 -3.96 -14.49
N LYS A 15 4.86 -5.17 -14.93
CA LYS A 15 6.11 -5.41 -15.67
C LYS A 15 6.21 -4.65 -16.99
N LYS A 16 5.11 -4.17 -17.57
CA LYS A 16 5.14 -3.30 -18.76
C LYS A 16 5.73 -1.93 -18.48
N TYR A 17 5.59 -1.45 -17.23
CA TYR A 17 6.05 -0.13 -16.80
C TYR A 17 7.31 -0.21 -15.92
N PHE A 18 7.50 -1.34 -15.23
CA PHE A 18 8.64 -1.61 -14.36
C PHE A 18 9.30 -2.93 -14.78
N PRO A 19 10.19 -2.89 -15.80
CA PRO A 19 10.87 -4.10 -16.29
C PRO A 19 11.68 -4.83 -15.21
N ASP A 20 12.11 -4.10 -14.18
CA ASP A 20 12.88 -4.57 -13.03
C ASP A 20 12.00 -4.91 -11.81
N TYR A 21 10.69 -5.16 -12.01
CA TYR A 21 9.78 -5.53 -10.93
C TYR A 21 10.31 -6.73 -10.12
N PRO A 22 10.53 -6.57 -8.80
CA PRO A 22 11.20 -7.59 -8.01
C PRO A 22 10.26 -8.74 -7.63
N GLY A 23 10.76 -9.98 -7.73
CA GLY A 23 10.11 -11.23 -7.32
C GLY A 23 10.75 -11.86 -6.08
N LEU A 24 11.46 -11.07 -5.29
CA LEU A 24 12.25 -11.50 -4.12
C LEU A 24 13.35 -12.52 -4.47
N GLN A 25 13.94 -12.41 -5.66
CA GLN A 25 15.05 -13.25 -6.09
C GLN A 25 16.40 -12.58 -5.81
N LYS A 26 17.48 -13.38 -5.83
CA LYS A 26 18.84 -12.84 -5.73
C LYS A 26 19.09 -11.87 -6.91
N ASN A 27 19.67 -10.70 -6.59
CA ASN A 27 19.95 -9.60 -7.52
C ASN A 27 18.72 -8.79 -7.98
N ASP A 28 17.52 -9.08 -7.48
CA ASP A 28 16.38 -8.19 -7.69
C ASP A 28 16.57 -6.85 -6.97
N ARG A 29 15.87 -5.81 -7.45
CA ARG A 29 15.74 -4.56 -6.71
C ARG A 29 15.17 -4.85 -5.33
N ALA A 30 15.79 -4.31 -4.29
CA ALA A 30 15.38 -4.54 -2.91
C ALA A 30 14.13 -3.73 -2.53
N ASP A 31 13.00 -4.01 -3.18
CA ASP A 31 11.68 -3.50 -2.81
C ASP A 31 10.86 -4.62 -2.18
N PHE A 32 10.44 -4.41 -0.94
CA PHE A 32 9.58 -5.34 -0.22
C PHE A 32 8.95 -4.65 0.98
N ILE A 33 7.93 -5.31 1.51
CA ILE A 33 7.28 -4.92 2.75
C ILE A 33 7.41 -6.05 3.76
N VAL A 34 7.41 -5.68 5.04
CA VAL A 34 7.39 -6.62 6.15
C VAL A 34 6.06 -6.43 6.86
N TRP A 35 5.26 -7.50 6.94
CA TRP A 35 4.02 -7.53 7.71
C TRP A 35 4.28 -7.94 9.15
N ASP A 36 3.55 -7.33 10.09
CA ASP A 36 3.47 -7.74 11.50
C ASP A 36 2.19 -8.59 11.72
N TYR A 37 2.03 -9.65 10.92
CA TYR A 37 0.82 -10.47 10.92
C TYR A 37 0.92 -11.64 11.89
N ILE A 38 0.04 -11.68 12.89
CA ILE A 38 -0.14 -12.80 13.82
C ILE A 38 -1.41 -13.57 13.40
N PRO A 39 -1.28 -14.80 12.85
CA PRO A 39 -2.44 -15.53 12.35
C PRO A 39 -3.32 -16.04 13.52
N PRO A 40 -4.66 -15.93 13.44
CA PRO A 40 -5.58 -16.42 14.48
C PRO A 40 -5.80 -17.94 14.47
N THR A 41 -5.26 -18.62 13.46
CA THR A 41 -5.35 -20.08 13.25
C THR A 41 -4.02 -20.57 12.63
N PRO A 42 -3.72 -21.88 12.64
CA PRO A 42 -2.51 -22.39 12.01
C PRO A 42 -2.40 -21.97 10.54
N PHE A 43 -1.29 -21.34 10.18
CA PHE A 43 -1.04 -20.82 8.83
C PHE A 43 -0.48 -21.92 7.93
N THR A 44 -1.18 -22.23 6.85
CA THR A 44 -0.85 -23.30 5.90
C THR A 44 -1.07 -22.84 4.47
N GLN A 45 -0.54 -23.58 3.50
CA GLN A 45 -0.78 -23.27 2.08
C GLN A 45 -2.28 -23.33 1.72
N ASN A 46 -3.04 -24.23 2.35
CA ASN A 46 -4.47 -24.43 2.05
C ASN A 46 -5.35 -23.27 2.53
N ASN A 47 -4.94 -22.54 3.57
CA ASN A 47 -5.68 -21.39 4.11
C ASN A 47 -4.96 -20.05 3.91
N PHE A 48 -3.83 -20.04 3.17
CA PHE A 48 -3.05 -18.83 2.86
C PHE A 48 -3.94 -17.70 2.34
N PHE A 49 -4.76 -17.96 1.31
CA PHE A 49 -5.60 -16.92 0.72
C PHE A 49 -6.66 -16.38 1.68
N GLY A 50 -7.15 -17.23 2.60
CA GLY A 50 -8.04 -16.80 3.67
C GLY A 50 -7.34 -15.81 4.60
N HIS A 51 -6.15 -16.16 5.08
CA HIS A 51 -5.32 -15.26 5.89
C HIS A 51 -4.91 -14.00 5.12
N TYR A 52 -4.55 -14.12 3.84
CA TYR A 52 -4.09 -13.00 3.03
C TYR A 52 -5.21 -11.97 2.85
N ILE A 53 -6.35 -12.40 2.32
CA ILE A 53 -7.47 -11.52 1.96
C ILE A 53 -8.16 -10.97 3.21
N TYR A 54 -8.43 -11.81 4.21
CA TYR A 54 -9.25 -11.45 5.37
C TYR A 54 -8.43 -11.09 6.62
N GLY A 55 -7.10 -11.10 6.53
CA GLY A 55 -6.22 -10.83 7.67
C GLY A 55 -5.03 -9.93 7.32
N MET A 56 -4.13 -10.40 6.46
CA MET A 56 -2.87 -9.72 6.18
C MET A 56 -3.07 -8.36 5.50
N LEU A 57 -3.98 -8.26 4.52
CA LEU A 57 -4.24 -6.99 3.82
C LEU A 57 -4.75 -5.87 4.75
N GLU A 58 -5.45 -6.24 5.83
CA GLU A 58 -5.95 -5.31 6.85
C GLU A 58 -4.94 -5.10 8.00
N SER A 59 -3.90 -5.93 8.07
CA SER A 59 -2.89 -5.84 9.11
C SER A 59 -1.90 -4.72 8.86
N SER A 60 -1.41 -4.11 9.93
CA SER A 60 -0.42 -3.03 9.83
C SER A 60 0.90 -3.54 9.23
N ILE A 61 1.45 -2.76 8.32
CA ILE A 61 2.82 -2.97 7.81
C ILE A 61 3.81 -2.59 8.92
N GLN A 62 4.82 -3.44 9.14
CA GLN A 62 5.93 -3.14 10.06
C GLN A 62 6.94 -2.19 9.40
N SER A 63 7.35 -2.51 8.18
CA SER A 63 8.40 -1.79 7.46
C SER A 63 8.17 -1.84 5.94
N VAL A 64 8.57 -0.77 5.26
CA VAL A 64 8.56 -0.64 3.80
C VAL A 64 9.96 -0.31 3.34
N VAL A 65 10.52 -1.13 2.45
CA VAL A 65 11.84 -0.94 1.86
C VAL A 65 11.67 -0.71 0.36
N GLN A 66 12.35 0.31 -0.16
CA GLN A 66 12.45 0.60 -1.58
C GLN A 66 13.93 0.80 -1.93
N ASN A 67 14.40 0.06 -2.93
CA ASN A 67 15.77 0.08 -3.41
C ASN A 67 16.80 -0.05 -2.27
N GLY A 68 16.51 -0.92 -1.29
CA GLY A 68 17.37 -1.17 -0.13
C GLY A 68 17.31 -0.10 0.97
N SER A 69 16.51 0.95 0.81
CA SER A 69 16.32 2.03 1.79
C SER A 69 14.94 1.94 2.44
N PHE A 70 14.86 2.22 3.74
CA PHE A 70 13.58 2.25 4.45
C PHE A 70 12.80 3.53 4.09
N LEU A 71 11.56 3.34 3.62
CA LEU A 71 10.55 4.40 3.57
C LEU A 71 9.79 4.49 4.90
N MET A 72 9.55 3.32 5.50
CA MET A 72 8.96 3.15 6.83
C MET A 72 9.73 2.08 7.58
N LYS A 73 10.05 2.32 8.85
CA LYS A 73 10.71 1.35 9.73
C LYS A 73 10.03 1.33 11.08
N ASP A 74 9.72 0.14 11.59
CA ASP A 74 9.10 -0.05 12.89
C ASP A 74 7.83 0.81 13.09
N LYS A 75 6.96 0.78 12.07
CA LYS A 75 5.69 1.54 11.99
C LYS A 75 5.87 3.08 12.00
N ARG A 76 7.06 3.59 11.68
CA ARG A 76 7.35 5.04 11.58
C ARG A 76 7.84 5.42 10.21
N LEU A 77 7.27 6.47 9.62
CA LEU A 77 7.74 7.02 8.35
C LEU A 77 9.12 7.66 8.52
N ILE A 78 10.04 7.39 7.60
CA ILE A 78 11.43 7.88 7.67
C ILE A 78 11.63 9.18 6.90
N LEU A 79 10.86 9.38 5.83
CA LEU A 79 11.05 10.48 4.89
C LEU A 79 10.06 11.63 5.05
N VAL A 80 9.15 11.53 6.02
CA VAL A 80 8.02 12.46 6.19
C VAL A 80 7.89 12.84 7.66
N ASP A 81 7.82 14.15 7.94
CA ASP A 81 7.29 14.63 9.21
C ASP A 81 5.77 14.47 9.20
N GLU A 82 5.27 13.55 10.00
CA GLU A 82 3.85 13.22 10.05
C GLU A 82 2.99 14.41 10.48
N ASN A 83 3.45 15.22 11.43
CA ASN A 83 2.67 16.36 11.92
C ASN A 83 2.49 17.42 10.84
N ASP A 84 3.57 17.73 10.12
CA ASP A 84 3.50 18.71 9.02
C ASP A 84 2.72 18.16 7.83
N ALA A 85 2.84 16.86 7.53
CA ALA A 85 1.99 16.20 6.54
C ALA A 85 0.50 16.29 6.91
N TYR A 86 0.13 16.00 8.16
CA TYR A 86 -1.26 16.09 8.63
C TYR A 86 -1.82 17.50 8.56
N LYS A 87 -1.04 18.53 8.91
CA LYS A 87 -1.46 19.94 8.76
C LYS A 87 -1.78 20.26 7.30
N ASN A 88 -0.91 19.85 6.38
CA ASN A 88 -1.09 20.09 4.95
C ASN A 88 -2.33 19.35 4.40
N ILE A 89 -2.49 18.08 4.77
CA ILE A 89 -3.65 17.25 4.39
C ILE A 89 -4.95 17.89 4.90
N PHE A 90 -4.98 18.30 6.17
CA PHE A 90 -6.16 18.92 6.76
C PHE A 90 -6.52 20.26 6.08
N SER A 91 -5.52 21.09 5.79
CA SER A 91 -5.71 22.36 5.06
C SER A 91 -6.30 22.12 3.66
N ALA A 92 -5.74 21.15 2.93
CA ALA A 92 -6.25 20.77 1.61
C ALA A 92 -7.69 20.24 1.67
N GLY A 93 -7.99 19.35 2.64
CA GLY A 93 -9.33 18.82 2.87
C GLY A 93 -10.34 19.90 3.21
N LYS A 94 -9.97 20.86 4.07
CA LYS A 94 -10.82 22.01 4.42
C LYS A 94 -11.15 22.87 3.20
N LYS A 95 -10.17 23.13 2.33
CA LYS A 95 -10.38 23.87 1.07
C LYS A 95 -11.34 23.11 0.15
N LEU A 96 -11.14 21.80 -0.02
CA LEU A 96 -11.99 20.95 -0.84
C LEU A 96 -13.44 20.95 -0.32
N PHE A 97 -13.63 20.74 0.98
CA PHE A 97 -14.94 20.72 1.62
C PHE A 97 -15.69 22.05 1.44
N LYS A 98 -15.01 23.18 1.62
CA LYS A 98 -15.59 24.52 1.40
C LYS A 98 -16.08 24.69 -0.04
N ASN A 99 -15.29 24.24 -1.01
CA ASN A 99 -15.64 24.35 -2.43
C ASN A 99 -16.92 23.56 -2.76
N PHE A 100 -17.07 22.35 -2.21
CA PHE A 100 -18.30 21.55 -2.40
C PHE A 100 -19.52 22.24 -1.78
N LYS A 101 -19.40 22.78 -0.57
CA LYS A 101 -20.51 23.50 0.10
C LYS A 101 -20.96 24.77 -0.65
N GLN A 102 -20.02 25.44 -1.32
CA GLN A 102 -20.33 26.62 -2.13
C GLN A 102 -20.98 26.30 -3.48
N GLN A 103 -20.87 25.05 -3.96
CA GLN A 103 -21.55 24.59 -5.16
C GLN A 103 -23.00 24.18 -4.84
N GLU A 104 -23.22 23.47 -3.72
CA GLU A 104 -24.56 23.11 -3.22
C GLU A 104 -25.49 24.30 -2.96
N THR A 105 -24.94 25.50 -2.76
CA THR A 105 -25.71 26.73 -2.47
C THR A 105 -25.98 27.59 -3.71
N LYS A 106 -25.48 27.18 -4.88
CA LYS A 106 -25.67 27.87 -6.16
C LYS A 106 -26.66 27.18 -7.11
N ASP A 107 -27.05 25.96 -6.77
CA ASP A 107 -28.16 25.22 -7.37
C ASP A 107 -29.44 25.43 -6.55
#